data_AF-A0A7S3ISN7-F1
#
_entry.id   AF-A0A7S3ISN7-F1
#
_cell.length_a   1.000
_cell.length_b   1.000
_cell.length_c   1.000
_cell.angle_alpha   90.00
_cell.angle_beta   90.00
_cell.angle_gamma   90.00
#
_symmetry.space_group_name_H-M   'P 1'
#
loop_
_entity.id
_entity.type
_entity.pdbx_description
1 polymer ?
#
loop_
_entity_poly.entity_id
_entity_poly.type
_entity_poly.pdbx_seq_one_letter_code
_entity_poly.pdbx_strand_id
1 'polypeptide(L)'
;MKVKSALCALALVLLADQASAVTLRARLHDEAELPAGDENVAVENIYGIPSDKEKSLMQAKKFAKQKVAKLAKKKQDFKSAFAAFSKSLEEEDFDRAMKLKNDLIENDNVNKEELDKIKINTNALFKKQFMFPEVAKNDFATELFESLEIQEKNLNSNLENVDLFNSFVEEAEKVKKALKDKYADQWTDPAEGKPQALNQ
;
A
#
# COMPACT_ATOMS: atom_id res chain seq x y z
N MET A 1 42.98 41.40 -14.19
CA MET A 1 41.52 41.42 -13.93
C MET A 1 40.79 40.81 -15.11
N LYS A 2 40.45 39.51 -15.09
CA LYS A 2 39.67 38.86 -16.17
C LYS A 2 38.97 37.55 -15.76
N VAL A 3 38.78 37.31 -14.46
CA VAL A 3 38.21 36.04 -13.95
C VAL A 3 36.78 36.18 -13.43
N LYS A 4 36.28 37.42 -13.24
CA LYS A 4 34.91 37.66 -12.74
C LYS A 4 33.79 37.53 -13.80
N SER A 5 34.14 37.40 -15.08
CA SER A 5 33.14 37.34 -16.17
C SER A 5 32.64 35.92 -16.48
N ALA A 6 33.36 34.88 -16.07
CA ALA A 6 32.99 33.50 -16.40
C ALA A 6 32.00 32.87 -15.40
N LEU A 7 32.04 33.30 -14.12
CA LEU A 7 31.12 32.77 -13.11
C LEU A 7 29.66 33.22 -13.29
N CYS A 8 29.42 34.36 -13.94
CA CYS A 8 28.06 34.86 -14.15
C CYS A 8 27.31 34.11 -15.27
N ALA A 9 28.04 33.53 -16.24
CA ALA A 9 27.43 32.78 -17.34
C ALA A 9 26.99 31.36 -16.93
N LEU A 10 27.63 30.75 -15.92
CA LEU A 10 27.23 29.43 -15.42
C LEU A 10 25.99 29.50 -14.51
N ALA A 11 25.76 30.61 -13.83
CA ALA A 11 24.60 30.77 -12.94
C ALA A 11 23.28 30.98 -13.69
N LEU A 12 23.32 31.43 -14.94
CA LEU A 12 22.12 31.72 -15.74
C LEU A 12 21.55 30.49 -16.47
N VAL A 13 22.32 29.42 -16.63
CA VAL A 13 21.84 28.17 -17.26
C VAL A 13 21.16 27.25 -16.24
N LEU A 14 21.52 27.35 -14.95
CA LEU A 14 20.98 26.48 -13.89
C LEU A 14 19.61 26.93 -13.34
N LEU A 15 19.15 28.14 -13.68
CA LEU A 15 17.84 28.67 -13.28
C LEU A 15 16.75 28.49 -14.34
N ALA A 16 17.08 28.01 -15.55
CA ALA A 16 16.09 27.72 -16.59
C ALA A 16 15.49 26.31 -16.49
N ASP A 17 16.07 25.43 -15.65
CA ASP A 17 15.67 24.02 -15.51
C ASP A 17 14.73 23.75 -14.31
N GLN A 18 13.94 24.74 -13.91
CA GLN A 18 12.89 24.56 -12.87
C GLN A 18 11.49 24.97 -13.36
N ALA A 19 11.38 25.53 -14.56
CA ALA A 19 10.09 26.00 -15.10
C ALA A 19 9.34 24.95 -15.96
N SER A 20 9.96 23.83 -16.34
CA SER A 20 9.30 22.77 -17.13
C SER A 20 8.65 21.64 -16.30
N ALA A 21 8.88 21.59 -14.99
CA ALA A 21 8.36 20.50 -14.14
C ALA A 21 6.93 20.72 -13.62
N VAL A 22 6.41 21.96 -13.68
CA VAL A 22 5.07 22.29 -13.13
C VAL A 22 3.95 22.09 -14.16
N THR A 23 4.25 22.13 -15.46
CA THR A 23 3.22 22.04 -16.52
C THR A 23 2.89 20.60 -16.94
N LEU A 24 3.61 19.59 -16.44
CA LEU A 24 3.39 18.18 -16.82
C LEU A 24 2.59 17.36 -15.79
N ARG A 25 2.14 17.96 -14.67
CA ARG A 25 1.46 17.24 -13.58
C ARG A 25 -0.07 17.32 -13.62
N ALA A 26 -0.65 17.96 -14.63
CA ALA A 26 -2.11 18.18 -14.76
C ALA A 26 -2.80 17.36 -15.87
N ARG A 27 -2.20 16.26 -16.37
CA ARG A 27 -2.76 15.47 -17.50
C ARG A 27 -2.99 13.99 -17.24
N LEU A 28 -3.09 13.57 -15.97
CA LEU A 28 -3.36 12.17 -15.61
C LEU A 28 -4.48 12.06 -14.57
N HIS A 29 -5.58 12.77 -14.80
CA HIS A 29 -6.86 12.41 -14.22
C HIS A 29 -7.80 12.04 -15.37
N ASP A 30 -8.18 10.76 -15.35
CA ASP A 30 -9.41 10.17 -15.87
C ASP A 30 -10.46 11.17 -16.38
N GLU A 31 -10.69 11.18 -17.68
CA GLU A 31 -12.02 10.94 -18.24
C GLU A 31 -11.87 10.08 -19.50
N ALA A 32 -12.09 8.78 -19.32
CA ALA A 32 -12.35 7.88 -20.42
C ALA A 32 -13.80 8.10 -20.91
N GLU A 33 -14.04 9.20 -21.62
CA GLU A 33 -15.21 9.27 -22.50
C GLU A 33 -14.94 8.40 -23.74
N LEU A 34 -15.77 7.37 -23.90
CA LEU A 34 -15.89 6.58 -25.12
C LEU A 34 -16.39 7.49 -26.24
N PRO A 35 -15.69 7.64 -27.39
CA PRO A 35 -16.33 8.19 -28.57
C PRO A 35 -17.28 7.14 -29.15
N ALA A 36 -18.56 7.28 -28.81
CA ALA A 36 -19.65 6.76 -29.62
C ALA A 36 -19.79 7.67 -30.85
N GLY A 37 -19.55 7.12 -32.04
CA GLY A 37 -19.76 7.89 -33.28
C GLY A 37 -19.01 7.32 -34.48
N ASP A 38 -19.62 6.32 -35.11
CA ASP A 38 -19.60 5.96 -36.53
C ASP A 38 -18.72 6.83 -37.47
N GLU A 39 -17.52 6.34 -37.80
CA GLU A 39 -16.78 6.80 -38.99
C GLU A 39 -16.28 5.57 -39.77
N ASN A 40 -16.82 5.46 -40.98
CA ASN A 40 -16.63 4.43 -41.99
C ASN A 40 -15.15 4.32 -42.41
N VAL A 41 -14.40 3.37 -41.85
CA VAL A 41 -13.02 3.09 -42.28
C VAL A 41 -13.05 2.09 -43.43
N ALA A 42 -12.70 2.57 -44.62
CA ALA A 42 -12.44 1.74 -45.80
C ALA A 42 -11.41 0.64 -45.48
N VAL A 43 -11.83 -0.61 -45.63
CA VAL A 43 -11.00 -1.80 -45.42
C VAL A 43 -10.20 -2.07 -46.70
N GLU A 44 -9.03 -1.45 -46.84
CA GLU A 44 -8.00 -1.87 -47.81
C GLU A 44 -7.02 -2.84 -47.15
N ASN A 45 -7.42 -4.10 -46.95
CA ASN A 45 -6.48 -5.20 -46.77
C ASN A 45 -7.16 -6.54 -47.08
N ILE A 46 -6.98 -7.01 -48.32
CA ILE A 46 -7.62 -8.21 -48.90
C ILE A 46 -6.88 -9.52 -48.53
N TYR A 47 -5.68 -9.45 -47.97
CA TYR A 47 -5.00 -10.60 -47.36
C TYR A 47 -4.76 -10.28 -45.89
N GLY A 48 -5.24 -11.13 -44.98
CA GLY A 48 -5.20 -10.98 -43.51
C GLY A 48 -3.81 -10.93 -42.87
N ILE A 49 -2.89 -10.15 -43.43
CA ILE A 49 -1.56 -9.86 -42.89
C ILE A 49 -1.68 -8.51 -42.17
N PRO A 50 -1.58 -8.49 -40.83
CA PRO A 50 -1.68 -7.25 -40.06
C PRO A 50 -0.58 -6.26 -40.45
N SER A 51 -0.97 -5.02 -40.70
CA SER A 51 -0.06 -3.90 -40.97
C SER A 51 0.93 -3.71 -39.81
N ASP A 52 2.13 -3.17 -40.06
CA ASP A 52 3.11 -2.87 -39.00
C ASP A 52 2.56 -1.89 -37.95
N LYS A 53 1.60 -1.05 -38.35
CA LYS A 53 0.85 -0.16 -37.46
C LYS A 53 -0.13 -0.94 -36.55
N GLU A 54 -0.72 -2.03 -37.02
CA GLU A 54 -1.59 -2.91 -36.23
C GLU A 54 -0.79 -3.82 -35.28
N LYS A 55 0.38 -4.33 -35.72
CA LYS A 55 1.28 -5.13 -34.87
C LYS A 55 1.82 -4.32 -33.69
N SER A 56 2.22 -3.07 -33.93
CA SER A 56 2.70 -2.15 -32.88
C SER A 56 1.60 -1.77 -31.89
N LEU A 57 0.37 -1.51 -32.36
CA LEU A 57 -0.79 -1.25 -31.49
C LEU A 57 -1.17 -2.47 -30.65
N MET A 58 -1.08 -3.68 -31.22
CA MET A 58 -1.36 -4.92 -30.51
C MET A 58 -0.28 -5.25 -29.46
N GLN A 59 1.00 -4.98 -29.74
CA GLN A 59 2.07 -5.07 -28.75
C GLN A 59 1.88 -4.03 -27.63
N ALA A 60 1.60 -2.77 -27.96
CA ALA A 60 1.34 -1.72 -26.99
C ALA A 60 0.17 -2.07 -26.06
N LYS A 61 -0.94 -2.61 -26.60
CA LYS A 61 -2.06 -3.13 -25.78
C LYS A 61 -1.67 -4.29 -24.88
N LYS A 62 -0.83 -5.24 -25.34
CA LYS A 62 -0.32 -6.34 -24.51
C LYS A 62 0.57 -5.83 -23.38
N PHE A 63 1.48 -4.90 -23.66
CA PHE A 63 2.33 -4.28 -22.64
C PHE A 63 1.52 -3.47 -21.62
N ALA A 64 0.53 -2.70 -22.07
CA ALA A 64 -0.37 -1.97 -21.18
C ALA A 64 -1.16 -2.93 -20.26
N LYS A 65 -1.73 -4.00 -20.82
CA LYS A 65 -2.47 -5.00 -20.04
C LYS A 65 -1.58 -5.73 -19.03
N GLN A 66 -0.33 -6.02 -19.39
CA GLN A 66 0.65 -6.61 -18.47
C GLN A 66 1.07 -5.65 -17.36
N LYS A 67 1.26 -4.36 -17.66
CA LYS A 67 1.57 -3.34 -16.64
C LYS A 67 0.42 -3.20 -15.64
N VAL A 68 -0.82 -3.10 -16.12
CA VAL A 68 -2.02 -3.04 -15.26
C VAL A 68 -2.14 -4.29 -14.37
N ALA A 69 -1.94 -5.49 -14.93
CA ALA A 69 -1.99 -6.72 -14.15
C ALA A 69 -0.88 -6.82 -13.09
N LYS A 70 0.35 -6.38 -13.42
CA LYS A 70 1.47 -6.34 -12.47
C LYS A 70 1.22 -5.33 -11.34
N LEU A 71 0.71 -4.15 -11.67
CA LEU A 71 0.39 -3.10 -10.69
C LEU A 71 -0.74 -3.55 -9.75
N ALA A 72 -1.78 -4.19 -10.29
CA ALA A 72 -2.85 -4.78 -9.49
C ALA A 72 -2.32 -5.86 -8.54
N LYS A 73 -1.42 -6.73 -9.03
CA LYS A 73 -0.79 -7.77 -8.20
C LYS A 73 0.06 -7.14 -7.09
N LYS A 74 0.91 -6.16 -7.39
CA LYS A 74 1.70 -5.46 -6.37
C LYS A 74 0.83 -4.76 -5.32
N LYS A 75 -0.25 -4.11 -5.72
CA LYS A 75 -1.24 -3.51 -4.78
C LYS A 75 -1.87 -4.57 -3.87
N GLN A 76 -2.19 -5.74 -4.44
CA GLN A 76 -2.71 -6.87 -3.67
C GLN A 76 -1.65 -7.44 -2.72
N ASP A 77 -0.41 -7.58 -3.16
CA ASP A 77 0.72 -8.06 -2.36
C ASP A 77 1.00 -7.09 -1.21
N PHE A 78 0.97 -5.77 -1.45
CA PHE A 78 1.08 -4.73 -0.43
C PHE A 78 -0.01 -4.85 0.64
N LYS A 79 -1.27 -4.98 0.23
CA LYS A 79 -2.40 -5.16 1.14
C LYS A 79 -2.26 -6.47 1.94
N SER A 80 -1.76 -7.53 1.30
CA SER A 80 -1.57 -8.83 1.93
C SER A 80 -0.43 -8.82 2.93
N ALA A 81 0.69 -8.13 2.63
CA ALA A 81 1.81 -7.94 3.55
C ALA A 81 1.41 -7.13 4.79
N PHE A 82 0.66 -6.02 4.62
CA PHE A 82 0.11 -5.26 5.75
C PHE A 82 -0.86 -6.08 6.61
N ALA A 83 -1.69 -6.92 5.96
CA ALA A 83 -2.60 -7.81 6.66
C ALA A 83 -1.87 -8.97 7.37
N ALA A 84 -0.75 -9.44 6.82
CA ALA A 84 0.13 -10.41 7.46
C ALA A 84 0.78 -9.79 8.69
N PHE A 85 1.39 -8.60 8.55
CA PHE A 85 1.97 -7.85 9.66
C PHE A 85 0.96 -7.58 10.79
N SER A 86 -0.28 -7.18 10.45
CA SER A 86 -1.31 -6.95 11.46
C SER A 86 -1.69 -8.22 12.26
N LYS A 87 -1.30 -9.41 11.78
CA LYS A 87 -1.48 -10.69 12.46
C LYS A 87 -0.21 -11.18 13.15
N SER A 88 0.92 -11.21 12.43
CA SER A 88 2.20 -11.75 12.90
C SER A 88 2.92 -10.79 13.84
N LEU A 89 2.74 -9.48 13.66
CA LEU A 89 3.46 -8.41 14.35
C LEU A 89 4.98 -8.47 14.14
N GLU A 90 5.44 -9.17 13.09
CA GLU A 90 6.86 -9.35 12.79
C GLU A 90 7.43 -8.20 11.95
N GLU A 91 8.65 -7.78 12.30
CA GLU A 91 9.39 -6.74 11.58
C GLU A 91 9.61 -7.12 10.11
N GLU A 92 9.85 -8.40 9.82
CA GLU A 92 10.08 -8.87 8.44
C GLU A 92 8.87 -8.63 7.51
N ASP A 93 7.65 -8.84 8.02
CA ASP A 93 6.42 -8.60 7.26
C ASP A 93 6.17 -7.09 7.10
N PHE A 94 6.52 -6.31 8.12
CA PHE A 94 6.43 -4.85 8.09
C PHE A 94 7.38 -4.24 7.05
N ASP A 95 8.64 -4.64 7.07
CA ASP A 95 9.67 -4.21 6.13
C ASP A 95 9.30 -4.55 4.69
N ARG A 96 8.74 -5.75 4.48
CA ARG A 96 8.24 -6.17 3.16
C ARG A 96 7.11 -5.26 2.70
N ALA A 97 6.19 -4.91 3.59
CA ALA A 97 5.10 -4.02 3.29
C ALA A 97 5.59 -2.58 2.98
N MET A 98 6.57 -2.08 3.72
CA MET A 98 7.20 -0.76 3.46
C MET A 98 7.96 -0.73 2.13
N LYS A 99 8.73 -1.77 1.80
CA LYS A 99 9.41 -1.90 0.50
C LYS A 99 8.42 -1.91 -0.66
N LEU A 100 7.33 -2.67 -0.55
CA LEU A 100 6.28 -2.71 -1.56
C LEU A 100 5.56 -1.35 -1.70
N LYS A 101 5.39 -0.61 -0.59
CA LYS A 101 4.82 0.75 -0.60
C LYS A 101 5.71 1.69 -1.41
N ASN A 102 7.00 1.71 -1.09
CA ASN A 102 7.98 2.58 -1.76
C ASN A 102 8.09 2.22 -3.24
N ASP A 103 8.13 0.92 -3.58
CA ASP A 103 8.12 0.47 -4.96
C ASP A 103 6.89 0.93 -5.74
N LEU A 104 5.70 0.89 -5.13
CA LEU A 104 4.44 1.34 -5.76
C LEU A 104 4.41 2.86 -5.99
N ILE A 105 5.00 3.63 -5.08
CA ILE A 105 5.09 5.09 -5.19
C ILE A 105 6.15 5.49 -6.23
N GLU A 106 7.34 4.90 -6.17
CA GLU A 106 8.48 5.30 -7.02
C GLU A 106 8.40 4.73 -8.44
N ASN A 107 8.06 3.45 -8.61
CA ASN A 107 8.10 2.79 -9.92
C ASN A 107 6.77 2.86 -10.67
N ASP A 108 5.66 2.79 -9.92
CA ASP A 108 4.32 2.69 -10.48
C ASP A 108 3.50 3.99 -10.32
N ASN A 109 4.10 5.03 -9.69
CA ASN A 109 3.53 6.36 -9.44
C ASN A 109 2.11 6.30 -8.83
N VAL A 110 1.88 5.29 -7.99
CA VAL A 110 0.62 5.13 -7.27
C VAL A 110 0.51 6.22 -6.22
N ASN A 111 -0.66 6.85 -6.13
CA ASN A 111 -0.90 7.91 -5.17
C ASN A 111 -0.71 7.37 -3.73
N LYS A 112 0.17 8.03 -2.97
CA LYS A 112 0.45 7.72 -1.56
C LYS A 112 -0.84 7.70 -0.73
N GLU A 113 -1.80 8.57 -1.04
CA GLU A 113 -3.10 8.61 -0.36
C GLU A 113 -3.92 7.33 -0.53
N GLU A 114 -3.76 6.59 -1.64
CA GLU A 114 -4.42 5.31 -1.85
C GLU A 114 -3.80 4.22 -0.97
N LEU A 115 -2.47 4.28 -0.78
CA LEU A 115 -1.72 3.34 0.04
C LEU A 115 -1.87 3.63 1.54
N ASP A 116 -1.95 4.90 1.94
CA ASP A 116 -2.16 5.35 3.33
C ASP A 116 -3.57 5.04 3.86
N LYS A 117 -4.51 4.67 2.99
CA LYS A 117 -5.81 4.08 3.39
C LYS A 117 -5.64 2.70 4.01
N ILE A 118 -4.56 1.99 3.67
CA ILE A 118 -4.26 0.66 4.22
C ILE A 118 -3.43 0.89 5.49
N LYS A 119 -4.10 0.72 6.63
CA LYS A 119 -3.54 0.92 7.97
C LYS A 119 -3.51 -0.39 8.76
N ILE A 120 -2.59 -0.46 9.70
CA ILE A 120 -2.52 -1.54 10.68
C ILE A 120 -3.79 -1.48 11.52
N ASN A 121 -4.46 -2.62 11.68
CA ASN A 121 -5.68 -2.77 12.49
C ASN A 121 -5.59 -4.04 13.34
N THR A 122 -4.51 -4.14 14.12
CA THR A 122 -4.24 -5.27 15.01
C THR A 122 -5.27 -5.34 16.14
N ASN A 123 -5.68 -4.20 16.71
CA ASN A 123 -6.70 -4.15 17.75
C ASN A 123 -8.02 -4.80 17.30
N ALA A 124 -8.49 -4.43 16.11
CA ALA A 124 -9.70 -4.99 15.53
C ALA A 124 -9.56 -6.51 15.25
N LEU A 125 -8.35 -6.98 14.92
CA LEU A 125 -8.08 -8.41 14.76
C LEU A 125 -8.13 -9.12 16.11
N PHE A 126 -7.50 -8.59 17.16
CA PHE A 126 -7.47 -9.21 18.49
C PHE A 126 -8.88 -9.33 19.08
N LYS A 127 -9.73 -8.31 18.89
CA LYS A 127 -11.15 -8.34 19.31
C LYS A 127 -11.96 -9.41 18.57
N LYS A 128 -11.62 -9.74 17.32
CA LYS A 128 -12.29 -10.80 16.53
C LYS A 128 -11.82 -12.21 16.87
N GLN A 129 -10.72 -12.33 17.60
CA GLN A 129 -10.13 -13.61 17.98
C GLN A 129 -10.66 -14.16 19.31
N PHE A 130 -11.54 -13.43 19.98
CA PHE A 130 -12.32 -14.03 21.05
C PHE A 130 -13.39 -14.94 20.47
N MET A 131 -13.58 -16.08 21.12
CA MET A 131 -14.73 -16.96 20.86
C MET A 131 -16.06 -16.25 21.17
N PHE A 132 -16.06 -15.38 22.19
CA PHE A 132 -17.23 -14.61 22.59
C PHE A 132 -16.90 -13.11 22.60
N PRO A 133 -17.62 -12.27 21.84
CA PRO A 133 -17.35 -10.83 21.76
C PRO A 133 -17.60 -10.08 23.07
N GLU A 134 -18.30 -10.70 24.01
CA GLU A 134 -18.57 -10.15 25.34
C GLU A 134 -17.32 -10.14 26.23
N VAL A 135 -16.41 -11.09 26.03
CA VAL A 135 -15.12 -11.13 26.72
C VAL A 135 -14.24 -9.95 26.34
N ALA A 136 -14.30 -9.51 25.07
CA ALA A 136 -13.60 -8.33 24.58
C ALA A 136 -14.10 -7.01 25.18
N LYS A 137 -15.27 -7.01 25.84
CA LYS A 137 -15.86 -5.86 26.54
C LYS A 137 -15.61 -5.89 28.04
N ASN A 138 -14.90 -6.89 28.56
CA ASN A 138 -14.49 -6.92 29.95
C ASN A 138 -13.54 -5.74 30.22
N ASP A 139 -13.59 -5.16 31.42
CA ASP A 139 -12.74 -4.02 31.78
C ASP A 139 -11.26 -4.34 31.56
N PHE A 140 -10.83 -5.56 31.91
CA PHE A 140 -9.45 -6.01 31.70
C PHE A 140 -9.04 -6.04 30.23
N ALA A 141 -9.88 -6.60 29.36
CA ALA A 141 -9.60 -6.67 27.93
C ALA A 141 -9.68 -5.28 27.29
N THR A 142 -10.61 -4.44 27.75
CA THR A 142 -10.82 -3.08 27.24
C THR A 142 -9.60 -2.20 27.51
N GLU A 143 -9.05 -2.20 28.72
CA GLU A 143 -7.82 -1.44 29.04
C GLU A 143 -6.64 -1.87 28.16
N LEU A 144 -6.45 -3.18 27.97
CA LEU A 144 -5.42 -3.73 27.09
C LEU A 144 -5.62 -3.27 25.63
N PHE A 145 -6.85 -3.28 25.15
CA PHE A 145 -7.15 -2.79 23.80
C PHE A 145 -6.98 -1.29 23.67
N GLU A 146 -7.32 -0.49 24.69
CA GLU A 146 -7.10 0.95 24.64
C GLU A 146 -5.61 1.29 24.53
N SER A 147 -4.75 0.65 25.34
CA SER A 147 -3.30 0.79 25.24
C SER A 147 -2.77 0.39 23.85
N LEU A 148 -3.24 -0.75 23.33
CA LEU A 148 -2.86 -1.21 21.99
C LEU A 148 -3.35 -0.25 20.89
N GLU A 149 -4.55 0.32 21.02
CA GLU A 149 -5.11 1.26 20.04
C GLU A 149 -4.29 2.55 19.96
N ILE A 150 -3.81 3.04 21.10
CA ILE A 150 -2.96 4.24 21.16
C ILE A 150 -1.65 3.96 20.40
N GLN A 151 -0.98 2.85 20.68
CA GLN A 151 0.26 2.49 19.99
C GLN A 151 0.03 2.24 18.50
N GLU A 152 -1.07 1.59 18.14
CA GLU A 152 -1.46 1.36 16.74
C GLU A 152 -1.68 2.70 16.00
N LYS A 153 -2.36 3.67 16.62
CA LYS A 153 -2.55 5.01 16.05
C LYS A 153 -1.22 5.76 15.92
N ASN A 154 -0.33 5.63 16.90
CA ASN A 154 0.99 6.25 16.85
C ASN A 154 1.81 5.68 15.68
N LEU A 155 1.88 4.35 15.55
CA LEU A 155 2.59 3.68 14.45
C LEU A 155 1.95 4.01 13.10
N ASN A 156 0.62 4.02 12.99
CA ASN A 156 -0.08 4.43 11.77
C ASN A 156 0.13 5.91 11.41
N SER A 157 0.48 6.77 12.38
CA SER A 157 0.80 8.17 12.13
C SER A 157 2.22 8.34 11.58
N ASN A 158 3.14 7.47 11.99
CA ASN A 158 4.50 7.44 11.47
C ASN A 158 5.05 6.01 11.43
N LEU A 159 4.83 5.35 10.28
CA LEU A 159 5.20 3.96 10.02
C LEU A 159 6.72 3.77 9.87
N GLU A 160 7.48 4.82 9.62
CA GLU A 160 8.94 4.74 9.41
C GLU A 160 9.72 4.89 10.73
N ASN A 161 9.01 5.12 11.84
CA ASN A 161 9.63 5.29 13.15
C ASN A 161 9.79 3.94 13.87
N VAL A 162 11.05 3.53 14.02
CA VAL A 162 11.45 2.27 14.67
C VAL A 162 11.08 2.24 16.16
N ASP A 163 11.14 3.38 16.87
CA ASP A 163 10.77 3.44 18.29
C ASP A 163 9.27 3.20 18.49
N LEU A 164 8.44 3.78 17.62
CA LEU A 164 6.98 3.54 17.63
C LEU A 164 6.65 2.10 17.25
N PHE A 165 7.39 1.54 16.31
CA PHE A 165 7.27 0.13 15.94
C PHE A 165 7.58 -0.79 17.13
N ASN A 166 8.74 -0.61 17.77
CA ASN A 166 9.13 -1.39 18.94
C ASN A 166 8.13 -1.24 20.09
N SER A 167 7.70 0.00 20.39
CA SER A 167 6.69 0.26 21.43
C SER A 167 5.35 -0.44 21.14
N PHE A 168 4.95 -0.48 19.86
CA PHE A 168 3.74 -1.17 19.43
C PHE A 168 3.87 -2.69 19.53
N VAL A 169 4.98 -3.26 19.06
CA VAL A 169 5.23 -4.71 19.13
C VAL A 169 5.32 -5.19 20.58
N GLU A 170 6.03 -4.46 21.44
CA GLU A 170 6.11 -4.76 22.88
C GLU A 170 4.74 -4.75 23.56
N GLU A 171 3.92 -3.72 23.31
CA GLU A 171 2.56 -3.65 23.88
C GLU A 171 1.67 -4.75 23.29
N ALA A 172 1.78 -5.06 22.00
CA ALA A 172 1.00 -6.11 21.36
C ALA A 172 1.35 -7.51 21.91
N GLU A 173 2.64 -7.81 22.11
CA GLU A 173 3.14 -9.02 22.78
C GLU A 173 2.64 -9.10 24.22
N LYS A 174 2.68 -7.99 24.96
CA LYS A 174 2.17 -7.91 26.34
C LYS A 174 0.67 -8.15 26.41
N VAL A 175 -0.12 -7.55 25.52
CA VAL A 175 -1.56 -7.79 25.39
C VAL A 175 -1.82 -9.25 25.05
N LYS A 176 -1.12 -9.81 24.07
CA LYS A 176 -1.23 -11.23 23.70
C LYS A 176 -0.93 -12.16 24.88
N LYS A 177 0.13 -11.89 25.63
CA LYS A 177 0.48 -12.67 26.82
C LYS A 177 -0.58 -12.54 27.92
N ALA A 178 -1.08 -11.33 28.17
CA ALA A 178 -2.13 -11.09 29.16
C ALA A 178 -3.47 -11.73 28.77
N LEU A 179 -3.82 -11.72 27.49
CA LEU A 179 -5.01 -12.37 26.96
C LEU A 179 -4.88 -13.89 27.00
N LYS A 180 -3.72 -14.46 26.63
CA LYS A 180 -3.47 -15.90 26.79
C LYS A 180 -3.51 -16.31 28.27
N ASP A 181 -2.99 -15.51 29.19
CA ASP A 181 -2.98 -15.84 30.62
C ASP A 181 -4.39 -15.85 31.24
N LYS A 182 -5.25 -14.90 30.87
CA LYS A 182 -6.62 -14.79 31.41
C LYS A 182 -7.67 -15.56 30.62
N TYR A 183 -7.49 -15.66 29.31
CA TYR A 183 -8.48 -16.16 28.37
C TYR A 183 -7.90 -17.27 27.46
N ALA A 184 -6.93 -18.05 27.94
CA ALA A 184 -6.29 -19.15 27.20
C ALA A 184 -7.30 -20.00 26.40
N ASP A 185 -8.44 -20.31 27.02
CA ASP A 185 -9.49 -21.18 26.45
C ASP A 185 -10.47 -20.42 25.55
N GLN A 186 -10.49 -19.09 25.59
CA GLN A 186 -11.49 -18.24 24.92
C GLN A 186 -10.90 -17.28 23.88
N TRP A 187 -9.57 -17.18 23.82
CA TRP A 187 -8.85 -16.29 22.92
C TRP A 187 -7.74 -17.04 22.20
N THR A 188 -7.67 -16.87 20.89
CA THR A 188 -6.63 -17.45 20.05
C THR A 188 -5.77 -16.33 19.46
N ASP A 189 -4.48 -16.59 19.31
CA ASP A 189 -3.61 -15.60 18.67
C ASP A 189 -3.97 -15.46 17.17
N PRO A 190 -4.19 -14.25 16.65
CA PRO A 190 -4.41 -14.04 15.22
C PRO A 190 -3.26 -14.51 14.31
N ALA A 191 -2.03 -14.64 14.84
CA ALA A 191 -0.91 -15.26 14.14
C ALA A 191 -1.04 -16.80 14.07
N GLU A 192 -1.63 -17.44 15.08
CA GLU A 192 -1.76 -18.90 15.17
C GLU A 192 -3.00 -19.43 14.42
N GLY A 193 -3.98 -18.58 14.09
CA GLY A 193 -5.08 -18.95 13.19
C GLY A 193 -6.42 -18.30 13.49
N LYS A 194 -7.50 -18.97 13.09
CA LYS A 194 -8.87 -18.59 13.48
C LYS A 194 -9.11 -19.04 14.93
N PRO A 195 -9.99 -18.35 15.68
CA PRO A 195 -10.36 -18.82 17.01
C PRO A 195 -10.93 -20.22 16.88
N GLN A 196 -10.41 -21.15 17.68
CA GLN A 196 -10.82 -22.54 17.63
C GLN A 196 -12.27 -22.59 18.11
N ALA A 197 -13.22 -22.65 17.16
CA ALA A 197 -14.60 -22.89 17.50
C ALA A 197 -14.63 -24.21 18.26
N LEU A 198 -15.01 -24.16 19.54
CA LEU A 198 -15.29 -25.34 20.35
C LEU A 198 -16.27 -26.16 19.51
N ASN A 199 -15.80 -27.31 19.00
CA ASN A 199 -16.67 -28.32 18.43
C ASN A 199 -17.63 -28.72 19.55
N GLN A 200 -18.84 -28.16 19.51
CA GLN A 200 -19.98 -28.69 20.25
C GLN A 200 -20.46 -29.98 19.59
#